data_AF-A0A5N1KUA8-F1
#
_entry.id   AF-A0A5N1KUA8-F1
#
_cell.length_a   1.000
_cell.length_b   1.000
_cell.length_c   1.000
_cell.angle_alpha   90.00
_cell.angle_beta   90.00
_cell.angle_gamma   90.00
#
_symmetry.space_group_name_H-M   'P 1'
#
loop_
_entity.id
_entity.type
_entity.pdbx_description
1 polymer ?
#
loop_
_entity_poly.entity_id
_entity_poly.type
_entity_poly.pdbx_seq_one_letter_code
_entity_poly.pdbx_strand_id
1 'polypeptide(L)'
;MSDTESPSFEEYDFNHGDRVRVDWTDGQGPLDEVVGTVSGISRSAGDVIVAVEADDDQYPDNSLYYGTHDAAPEWVELLEQS
;
A
#
# COMPACT_ATOMS: atom_id res chain seq x y z
N MET A 1 19.70 -23.81 1.08
CA MET A 1 19.68 -22.46 1.70
C MET A 1 18.32 -21.92 1.35
N SER A 2 17.42 -21.84 2.33
CA SER A 2 16.12 -21.22 2.09
C SER A 2 16.37 -19.73 2.19
N ASP A 3 16.71 -19.11 1.06
CA ASP A 3 16.69 -17.67 0.91
C ASP A 3 15.23 -17.25 1.01
N THR A 4 14.75 -17.11 2.24
CA THR A 4 13.59 -16.29 2.53
C THR A 4 14.06 -14.84 2.42
N GLU A 5 14.44 -14.42 1.21
CA GLU A 5 14.78 -13.04 0.93
C GLU A 5 13.55 -12.21 1.30
N SER A 6 13.76 -11.25 2.20
CA SER A 6 12.72 -10.27 2.52
C SER A 6 12.42 -9.50 1.24
N PRO A 7 11.14 -9.30 0.89
CA PRO A 7 10.81 -8.59 -0.34
C PRO A 7 11.46 -7.21 -0.32
N SER A 8 12.01 -6.79 -1.45
CA SER A 8 12.62 -5.47 -1.61
C SER A 8 11.78 -4.63 -2.59
N PHE A 9 11.96 -3.32 -2.53
CA PHE A 9 11.31 -2.39 -3.46
C PHE A 9 11.95 -2.40 -4.86
N GLU A 10 13.09 -3.06 -5.05
CA GLU A 10 13.87 -3.03 -6.30
C GLU A 10 13.11 -3.62 -7.51
N GLU A 11 12.08 -4.42 -7.24
CA GLU A 11 11.23 -5.05 -8.27
C GLU A 11 10.01 -4.19 -8.65
N TYR A 12 9.83 -3.02 -8.02
CA TYR A 12 8.65 -2.16 -8.17
C TYR A 12 9.03 -0.72 -8.53
N ASP A 13 8.07 0.00 -9.11
CA ASP A 13 8.25 1.41 -9.50
C ASP A 13 8.12 2.40 -8.32
N PHE A 14 7.87 1.92 -7.10
CA PHE A 14 7.71 2.72 -5.89
C PHE A 14 8.65 2.23 -4.77
N ASN A 15 8.94 3.13 -3.83
CA ASN A 15 9.80 2.90 -2.68
C ASN A 15 9.10 3.31 -1.39
N HIS A 16 9.70 2.92 -0.26
CA HIS A 16 9.31 3.45 1.04
C HIS A 16 9.35 4.98 1.06
N GLY A 17 8.24 5.60 1.47
CA GLY A 17 8.06 7.05 1.53
C GLY A 17 7.46 7.66 0.26
N ASP A 18 7.30 6.88 -0.82
CA ASP A 18 6.68 7.38 -2.03
C ASP A 18 5.17 7.55 -1.87
N ARG A 19 4.65 8.54 -2.60
CA ARG A 19 3.23 8.81 -2.68
C ARG A 19 2.61 7.88 -3.70
N VAL A 20 1.63 7.09 -3.28
CA VAL A 20 0.99 6.09 -4.12
C VAL A 20 -0.53 6.19 -4.02
N ARG A 21 -1.17 5.66 -5.04
CA ARG A 21 -2.59 5.38 -5.10
C ARG A 21 -2.75 3.86 -5.06
N VAL A 22 -3.66 3.39 -4.23
CA VAL A 22 -4.03 1.98 -4.16
C VAL A 22 -5.41 1.84 -4.77
N ASP A 23 -5.52 1.06 -5.83
CA ASP A 23 -6.82 0.69 -6.40
C ASP A 23 -7.40 -0.50 -5.61
N TRP A 24 -8.52 -0.25 -4.96
CA TRP A 24 -9.26 -1.22 -4.14
C TRP A 24 -10.67 -1.46 -4.68
N THR A 25 -10.90 -1.17 -5.97
CA THR A 25 -12.21 -1.37 -6.60
C THR A 25 -12.68 -2.83 -6.49
N ASP A 26 -11.74 -3.78 -6.57
CA ASP A 26 -11.99 -5.21 -6.38
C ASP A 26 -11.81 -5.69 -4.92
N GLY A 27 -11.47 -4.77 -4.01
CA GLY A 27 -11.19 -5.01 -2.60
C GLY A 27 -12.43 -5.01 -1.70
N GLN A 28 -12.22 -5.37 -0.43
CA GLN A 28 -13.23 -5.26 0.64
C GLN A 28 -12.92 -4.03 1.50
N GLY A 29 -13.14 -2.84 0.96
CA GLY A 29 -12.90 -1.57 1.63
C GLY A 29 -14.10 -0.61 1.52
N PRO A 30 -14.22 0.37 2.42
CA PRO A 30 -15.22 1.44 2.29
C PRO A 30 -14.89 2.44 1.16
N LEU A 31 -13.66 2.43 0.66
CA LEU A 31 -13.19 3.23 -0.46
C LEU A 31 -12.77 2.31 -1.60
N ASP A 32 -13.15 2.68 -2.83
CA ASP A 32 -12.68 2.03 -4.06
C ASP A 32 -11.21 2.38 -4.35
N GLU A 33 -10.68 3.44 -3.73
CA GLU A 33 -9.32 3.93 -3.94
C GLU A 33 -8.80 4.58 -2.65
N VAL A 34 -7.52 4.36 -2.36
CA VAL A 34 -6.82 4.99 -1.24
C VAL A 34 -5.54 5.64 -1.73
N VAL A 35 -5.40 6.94 -1.51
CA VAL A 35 -4.13 7.65 -1.68
C VAL A 35 -3.33 7.57 -0.38
N GLY A 36 -2.01 7.45 -0.45
CA GLY A 36 -1.24 7.34 0.77
C GLY A 36 0.25 7.25 0.55
N THR A 37 0.97 7.06 1.64
CA THR A 37 2.42 6.97 1.63
C THR A 37 2.85 5.53 1.90
N VAL A 38 3.76 5.00 1.09
CA VAL A 38 4.31 3.66 1.33
C VAL A 38 5.10 3.67 2.65
N SER A 39 4.64 2.88 3.62
CA SER A 39 5.28 2.72 4.93
C SER A 39 6.11 1.45 5.04
N GLY A 40 5.95 0.50 4.12
CA GLY A 40 6.75 -0.73 4.12
C GLY A 40 6.35 -1.76 3.08
N ILE A 41 7.16 -2.80 2.97
CA ILE A 41 6.89 -4.00 2.18
C ILE A 41 7.24 -5.21 3.02
N SER A 42 6.40 -6.24 2.97
CA SER A 42 6.58 -7.46 3.75
C SER A 42 6.04 -8.66 3.00
N ARG A 43 6.40 -9.87 3.45
CA ARG A 43 5.86 -11.11 2.88
C ARG A 43 4.96 -11.76 3.90
N SER A 44 3.71 -12.02 3.52
CA SER A 44 2.72 -12.68 4.37
C SER A 44 2.10 -13.85 3.63
N ALA A 45 2.07 -15.03 4.25
CA ALA A 45 1.55 -16.27 3.66
C ALA A 45 2.15 -16.70 2.29
N GLY A 46 3.25 -16.09 1.84
CA GLY A 46 3.89 -16.34 0.54
C GLY A 46 3.77 -15.17 -0.42
N ASP A 47 2.78 -14.32 -0.20
CA ASP A 47 2.47 -13.15 -1.01
C ASP A 47 3.22 -11.91 -0.50
N VAL A 48 3.53 -11.01 -1.43
CA VAL A 48 4.13 -9.70 -1.11
C VAL A 48 3.01 -8.73 -0.80
N ILE A 49 3.16 -8.00 0.31
CA ILE A 49 2.21 -7.00 0.78
C ILE A 49 2.94 -5.67 0.95
N VAL A 50 2.35 -4.63 0.38
CA VAL A 50 2.78 -3.24 0.54
C VAL A 50 1.89 -2.59 1.60
N ALA A 51 2.52 -1.99 2.60
CA ALA A 51 1.84 -1.23 3.63
C ALA A 51 1.77 0.24 3.19
N VAL A 52 0.57 0.77 3.05
CA VAL A 52 0.31 2.16 2.63
C VAL A 52 -0.46 2.88 3.73
N GLU A 53 0.13 3.94 4.27
CA GLU A 53 -0.54 4.83 5.22
C GLU A 53 -1.45 5.79 4.45
N ALA A 54 -2.77 5.61 4.60
CA ALA A 54 -3.75 6.48 3.98
C ALA A 54 -3.66 7.91 4.52
N ASP A 55 -3.99 8.88 3.68
CA ASP A 55 -4.14 10.25 4.15
C ASP A 55 -5.33 10.42 5.11
N ASP A 56 -5.13 11.27 6.11
CA ASP A 56 -6.15 11.61 7.10
C ASP A 56 -7.39 12.27 6.48
N ASP A 57 -7.28 12.93 5.32
CA ASP A 57 -8.41 13.63 4.68
C ASP A 57 -9.35 12.72 3.87
N GLN A 58 -8.97 11.47 3.63
CA GLN A 58 -9.80 10.54 2.84
C GLN A 58 -10.91 9.86 3.63
N TYR A 59 -10.80 9.85 4.96
CA TYR A 59 -11.78 9.26 5.83
C TYR A 59 -12.50 10.32 6.66
N PRO A 60 -13.80 10.19 6.90
CA PRO A 60 -14.50 11.08 7.82
C PRO A 60 -13.92 10.96 9.24
N ASP A 61 -13.92 12.07 9.98
CA ASP A 61 -13.50 12.12 11.38
C ASP A 61 -14.19 10.98 12.19
N ASN A 62 -13.39 10.16 12.87
CA ASN A 62 -13.80 8.94 13.61
C ASN A 62 -14.14 7.71 12.75
N SER A 63 -13.69 7.63 11.50
CA SER A 63 -13.67 6.35 10.78
C SER A 63 -12.89 5.32 11.58
N LEU A 64 -13.22 4.03 11.44
CA LEU A 64 -12.41 2.92 11.98
C LEU A 64 -11.37 2.42 10.97
N TYR A 65 -11.41 2.95 9.75
CA TYR A 65 -10.60 2.52 8.61
C TYR A 65 -9.43 3.46 8.32
N TYR A 66 -9.10 4.37 9.24
CA TYR A 66 -7.92 5.22 9.13
C TYR A 66 -6.63 4.43 9.40
N GLY A 67 -5.50 4.89 8.87
CA GLY A 67 -4.17 4.37 9.17
C GLY A 67 -3.54 3.56 8.03
N THR A 68 -2.80 2.50 8.39
CA THR A 68 -2.06 1.67 7.44
C THR A 68 -2.92 0.57 6.83
N HIS A 69 -2.78 0.42 5.53
CA HIS A 69 -3.49 -0.51 4.71
C HIS A 69 -2.55 -1.44 3.96
N ASP A 70 -2.91 -2.72 3.94
CA ASP A 70 -2.17 -3.76 3.25
C ASP A 70 -2.73 -3.94 1.84
N ALA A 71 -1.87 -3.78 0.83
CA ALA A 71 -2.24 -3.90 -0.57
C ALA A 71 -1.27 -4.83 -1.32
N ALA A 72 -1.77 -5.51 -2.35
CA ALA A 72 -0.90 -6.21 -3.29
C ALA A 72 -0.11 -5.17 -4.10
N PRO A 73 1.18 -5.43 -4.43
CA PRO A 73 1.98 -4.49 -5.22
C PRO A 73 1.35 -4.13 -6.57
N GLU A 74 0.61 -5.05 -7.19
CA GLU A 74 -0.09 -4.85 -8.46
C GLU A 74 -1.26 -3.85 -8.38
N TRP A 75 -1.74 -3.55 -7.17
CA TRP A 75 -2.78 -2.54 -6.92
C TRP A 75 -2.20 -1.16 -6.60
N VAL A 76 -0.88 -1.07 -6.43
CA VAL A 76 -0.18 0.15 -6.02
C VAL A 76 0.36 0.86 -7.26
N GLU A 77 -0.14 2.06 -7.50
CA GLU A 77 0.31 2.94 -8.58
C GLU A 77 1.06 4.14 -8.00
N LEU A 78 2.25 4.43 -8.54
CA LEU A 78 3.03 5.61 -8.15
C LEU A 78 2.29 6.88 -8.60
N LEU A 79 2.03 7.79 -7.68
CA LEU A 79 1.54 9.12 -8.01
C LEU A 79 2.72 10.03 -8.27
N GLU A 80 2.95 10.40 -9.54
CA GLU A 80 3.98 11.36 -9.90
C GLU A 80 3.77 12.68 -9.14
N GLN A 81 4.75 13.07 -8.32
CA GLN A 81 4.78 14.41 -7.73
C GLN A 81 5.13 15.40 -8.84
N SER A 82 4.09 16.00 -9.45
CA SER A 82 4.19 17.05 -10.46
C SER A 82 4.76 18.35 -9.88
#